data_AF-C7YPD8-F1
#
_entry.id   AF-C7YPD8-F1
#
_cell.length_a   1.000
_cell.length_b   1.000
_cell.length_c   1.000
_cell.angle_alpha   90.00
_cell.angle_beta   90.00
_cell.angle_gamma   90.00
#
_symmetry.space_group_name_H-M   'P 1'
#
loop_
_entity.id
_entity.type
_entity.pdbx_description
1 polymer ?
#
loop_
_entity_poly.entity_id
_entity_poly.type
_entity_poly.pdbx_seq_one_letter_code
_entity_poly.pdbx_strand_id
1 'polypeptide(L)'
;MDRIPKFRRKPKNPTIETAVERSSSDTVDSIASSELQAANLQLQQQGLQIQTQKPPAKLSKRAAFRNFRLRGSTKRARDSPPVELPSSPPPAVVTHDGIKSRPATAEGVALSRQDGTGPRIPAFLDSSMQDIDFKFQELTWAERDRVLEGSRNEADEDFKWGHFKQLDVEEKGVMDRYINIKPWNHNRIRLQVPTNELDYVNASEIVLTSPSDPSREPLRYIAMQGPTPPSIEYVWRMIAEQMASPAVIVQLTTMCEGGVIKCHPYFPDNEDQPTLILNEHDAWGDDWQGEVTYDSYEELADGAIEKRKLLLQLKDEDEPRVVWHLLYRLWPDFGVPELEDLDGFFELMRLSRELSAPTNPRIIHCSAGVGRTGTFITLEHLMRELELGTFQNYDEPTEGPDLVYETVDSLREQRVGMVQGKPQFLFIYQVMRKLWQDKYGVDDEGNEPAAKRLEVGDPFIDDSLPDPKQSSTNLAIGVAK
;
A
#
# COMPACT_ATOMS: atom_id res chain seq x y z
N MET A 1 27.47 78.21 -7.95
CA MET A 1 28.35 77.06 -8.22
C MET A 1 28.45 76.23 -6.95
N ASP A 2 27.64 75.18 -6.94
CA ASP A 2 27.95 73.81 -6.51
C ASP A 2 28.34 73.50 -5.06
N ARG A 3 27.47 72.70 -4.43
CA ARG A 3 27.72 71.93 -3.22
C ARG A 3 28.15 70.52 -3.61
N ILE A 4 29.15 69.96 -2.93
CA ILE A 4 29.27 68.50 -2.73
C ILE A 4 29.44 68.25 -1.22
N PRO A 5 28.63 67.38 -0.57
CA PRO A 5 28.63 67.26 0.90
C PRO A 5 29.64 66.23 1.41
N LYS A 6 30.25 66.48 2.58
CA LYS A 6 31.07 65.49 3.30
C LYS A 6 30.21 64.58 4.19
N PHE A 7 30.53 63.29 4.17
CA PHE A 7 29.85 62.22 4.92
C PHE A 7 29.76 62.51 6.43
N ARG A 8 28.61 62.20 7.04
CA ARG A 8 28.41 62.12 8.50
C ARG A 8 27.77 60.77 8.86
N ARG A 9 28.42 60.03 9.76
CA ARG A 9 28.06 58.64 10.14
C ARG A 9 26.72 58.59 10.90
N LYS A 10 25.91 57.56 10.63
CA LYS A 10 24.72 57.19 11.44
C LYS A 10 25.12 56.17 12.54
N PRO A 11 24.37 56.10 13.67
CA PRO A 11 24.74 55.27 14.83
C PRO A 11 24.40 53.77 14.65
N LYS A 12 24.96 52.93 15.54
CA LYS A 12 24.76 51.48 15.58
C LYS A 12 23.38 51.10 16.14
N ASN A 13 22.79 50.04 15.59
CA ASN A 13 21.63 49.35 16.15
C ASN A 13 22.05 48.40 17.31
N PRO A 14 21.15 48.08 18.26
CA PRO A 14 21.46 47.20 19.38
C PRO A 14 21.57 45.72 18.97
N THR A 15 22.39 44.98 19.70
CA THR A 15 22.61 43.54 19.57
C THR A 15 21.36 42.75 19.98
N ILE A 16 20.91 41.82 19.13
CA ILE A 16 19.93 40.79 19.51
C ILE A 16 20.71 39.56 19.98
N GLU A 17 20.31 38.99 21.11
CA GLU A 17 20.93 37.80 21.71
C GLU A 17 20.59 36.55 20.90
N THR A 18 21.60 35.78 20.50
CA THR A 18 21.43 34.45 19.89
C THR A 18 21.63 33.38 20.94
N ALA A 19 20.59 33.08 21.71
CA ALA A 19 20.51 31.87 22.52
C ALA A 19 19.66 30.83 21.78
N VAL A 20 20.30 29.86 21.14
CA VAL A 20 19.62 28.68 20.56
C VAL A 20 19.68 27.57 21.60
N GLU A 21 18.62 27.43 22.40
CA GLU A 21 18.44 26.22 23.20
C GLU A 21 18.13 25.04 22.25
N ARG A 22 18.95 23.99 22.32
CA ARG A 22 18.68 22.72 21.65
C ARG A 22 17.81 21.86 22.55
N SER A 23 16.50 21.81 22.29
CA SER A 23 15.60 20.79 22.86
C SER A 23 15.55 19.57 21.92
N SER A 24 16.34 18.55 22.22
CA SER A 24 16.40 17.30 21.45
C SER A 24 15.38 16.26 21.95
N SER A 25 14.09 16.49 21.68
CA SER A 25 13.02 15.49 21.83
C SER A 25 11.67 16.03 21.33
N ASP A 26 11.36 15.95 20.04
CA ASP A 26 10.00 16.18 19.49
C ASP A 26 9.89 15.71 18.02
N THR A 27 10.08 14.41 17.76
CA THR A 27 9.85 13.81 16.42
C THR A 27 9.34 12.37 16.49
N VAL A 28 8.11 12.19 16.99
CA VAL A 28 7.27 11.00 16.68
C VAL A 28 5.79 11.41 16.52
N ASP A 29 5.27 12.30 17.38
CA ASP A 29 3.83 12.63 17.46
C ASP A 29 3.28 13.52 16.32
N SER A 30 4.12 13.92 15.35
CA SER A 30 3.71 14.78 14.23
C SER A 30 2.70 14.11 13.27
N ILE A 31 2.67 12.77 13.24
CA ILE A 31 1.89 12.01 12.25
C ILE A 31 0.38 12.00 12.57
N ALA A 32 0.00 11.88 13.85
CA ALA A 32 -1.40 12.05 14.25
C ALA A 32 -1.82 13.54 14.20
N SER A 33 -0.88 14.45 14.44
CA SER A 33 -1.14 15.90 14.44
C SER A 33 -1.52 16.42 13.06
N SER A 34 -0.94 15.89 11.97
CA SER A 34 -1.27 16.33 10.60
C SER A 34 -2.69 15.93 10.17
N GLU A 35 -3.17 14.72 10.51
CA GLU A 35 -4.56 14.34 10.26
C GLU A 35 -5.56 15.16 11.12
N LEU A 36 -5.22 15.41 12.39
CA LEU A 36 -6.01 16.29 13.27
C LEU A 36 -6.01 17.76 12.81
N GLN A 37 -4.92 18.26 12.24
CA GLN A 37 -4.84 19.61 11.68
C GLN A 37 -5.64 19.70 10.36
N ALA A 38 -5.58 18.67 9.50
CA ALA A 38 -6.40 18.61 8.29
C ALA A 38 -7.91 18.58 8.63
N ALA A 39 -8.32 17.79 9.62
CA ALA A 39 -9.70 17.76 10.11
C ALA A 39 -10.14 19.12 10.70
N ASN A 40 -9.27 19.81 11.46
CA ASN A 40 -9.57 21.14 11.98
C ASN A 40 -9.67 22.22 10.89
N LEU A 41 -8.87 22.12 9.81
CA LEU A 41 -8.97 23.02 8.66
C LEU A 41 -10.27 22.80 7.86
N GLN A 42 -10.70 21.54 7.67
CA GLN A 42 -12.00 21.22 7.06
C GLN A 42 -13.17 21.75 7.91
N LEU A 43 -13.11 21.61 9.24
CA LEU A 43 -14.11 22.15 10.16
C LEU A 43 -14.18 23.69 10.17
N GLN A 44 -13.10 24.38 9.82
CA GLN A 44 -13.11 25.85 9.69
C GLN A 44 -13.70 26.33 8.34
N GLN A 45 -13.69 25.51 7.30
CA GLN A 45 -14.31 25.85 6.01
C GLN A 45 -15.84 25.67 6.00
N GLN A 46 -16.38 24.79 6.85
CA GLN A 46 -17.83 24.63 7.02
C GLN A 46 -18.37 25.57 8.11
N GLY A 47 -18.75 26.79 7.70
CA GLY A 47 -19.23 27.85 8.60
C GLY A 47 -20.58 27.56 9.28
N LEU A 48 -20.55 26.79 10.37
CA LEU A 48 -21.70 26.55 11.26
C LEU A 48 -21.44 27.06 12.68
N GLN A 49 -21.94 28.26 12.99
CA GLN A 49 -21.97 28.77 14.36
C GLN A 49 -23.09 28.11 15.16
N ILE A 50 -22.75 27.32 16.18
CA ILE A 50 -23.71 26.83 17.18
C ILE A 50 -23.41 27.50 18.53
N GLN A 51 -24.40 28.23 19.05
CA GLN A 51 -24.31 28.91 20.34
C GLN A 51 -24.30 27.91 21.51
N THR A 52 -23.44 28.13 22.49
CA THR A 52 -23.33 27.28 23.67
C THR A 52 -24.37 27.65 24.75
N GLN A 53 -25.17 26.67 25.19
CA GLN A 53 -25.97 26.78 26.40
C GLN A 53 -25.56 25.73 27.44
N LYS A 54 -25.55 26.11 28.71
CA LYS A 54 -25.15 25.27 29.86
C LYS A 54 -26.22 24.21 30.19
N PRO A 55 -25.84 23.02 30.67
CA PRO A 55 -26.78 22.02 31.17
C PRO A 55 -27.19 22.27 32.63
N PRO A 56 -28.45 21.99 33.03
CA PRO A 56 -28.85 21.86 34.43
C PRO A 56 -28.59 20.42 34.97
N ALA A 57 -28.74 20.24 36.27
CA ALA A 57 -28.15 19.12 37.01
C ALA A 57 -29.14 18.05 37.50
N LYS A 58 -28.62 16.81 37.61
CA LYS A 58 -28.95 15.74 38.58
C LYS A 58 -30.42 15.29 38.75
N LEU A 59 -30.64 13.99 38.56
CA LEU A 59 -31.47 13.18 39.47
C LEU A 59 -30.83 11.80 39.69
N SER A 60 -30.88 11.27 40.91
CA SER A 60 -30.26 9.99 41.29
C SER A 60 -31.30 8.97 41.77
N LYS A 61 -31.03 7.68 41.56
CA LYS A 61 -31.54 6.60 42.43
C LYS A 61 -30.45 5.56 42.70
N ARG A 62 -30.62 4.81 43.80
CA ARG A 62 -29.59 4.09 44.57
C ARG A 62 -29.40 2.63 44.14
N ALA A 63 -28.27 2.06 44.57
CA ALA A 63 -27.79 0.71 44.27
C ALA A 63 -28.04 -0.34 45.39
N ALA A 64 -27.80 -1.61 45.04
CA ALA A 64 -27.61 -2.82 45.86
C ALA A 64 -27.13 -3.96 44.91
N PHE A 65 -26.24 -4.92 45.19
CA PHE A 65 -25.28 -5.23 46.26
C PHE A 65 -23.98 -5.80 45.58
N ARG A 66 -22.74 -5.66 46.11
CA ARG A 66 -22.01 -6.60 47.03
C ARG A 66 -22.20 -8.09 46.71
N ASN A 67 -21.18 -8.97 46.61
CA ASN A 67 -19.75 -9.00 46.97
C ASN A 67 -18.95 -9.75 45.85
N PHE A 68 -17.62 -9.67 45.68
CA PHE A 68 -16.56 -10.17 46.56
C PHE A 68 -15.20 -9.48 46.31
N ARG A 69 -14.35 -9.43 47.35
CA ARG A 69 -12.90 -9.18 47.27
C ARG A 69 -12.20 -10.23 48.12
N LEU A 70 -11.03 -10.70 47.69
CA LEU A 70 -10.07 -11.40 48.54
C LEU A 70 -8.66 -10.85 48.29
N ARG A 71 -7.98 -10.51 49.40
CA ARG A 71 -6.51 -10.28 49.45
C ARG A 71 -5.83 -11.65 49.32
N GLY A 72 -4.61 -11.82 48.82
CA GLY A 72 -3.45 -10.94 48.88
C GLY A 72 -2.54 -11.38 50.04
N SER A 73 -1.36 -11.95 49.72
CA SER A 73 -0.35 -12.34 50.72
C SER A 73 1.07 -12.16 50.17
N THR A 74 1.90 -11.46 50.93
CA THR A 74 3.31 -11.17 50.66
C THR A 74 4.25 -12.16 51.34
N LYS A 75 5.42 -12.46 50.76
CA LYS A 75 6.65 -12.80 51.51
C LYS A 75 7.92 -12.48 50.69
N ARG A 76 9.04 -12.24 51.38
CA ARG A 76 10.30 -11.68 50.84
C ARG A 76 11.41 -12.72 50.64
N ALA A 77 12.16 -12.57 49.53
CA ALA A 77 13.63 -12.52 49.37
C ALA A 77 14.58 -13.66 49.83
N ARG A 78 15.79 -13.64 49.21
CA ARG A 78 17.03 -14.45 49.40
C ARG A 78 17.08 -15.80 48.69
N ASP A 79 18.22 -16.29 48.18
CA ASP A 79 19.55 -15.71 47.89
C ASP A 79 20.24 -16.60 46.82
N SER A 80 21.29 -16.11 46.14
CA SER A 80 22.02 -16.83 45.07
C SER A 80 23.01 -17.90 45.61
N PRO A 81 23.29 -18.98 44.85
CA PRO A 81 24.47 -19.83 45.04
C PRO A 81 25.66 -19.41 44.11
N PRO A 82 26.91 -19.83 44.41
CA PRO A 82 28.12 -19.19 43.89
C PRO A 82 28.79 -19.87 42.68
N VAL A 83 29.77 -19.16 42.12
CA VAL A 83 30.74 -19.59 41.10
C VAL A 83 31.87 -20.42 41.72
N GLU A 84 32.30 -21.49 41.04
CA GLU A 84 33.62 -22.11 41.23
C GLU A 84 34.29 -22.42 39.86
N LEU A 85 35.63 -22.32 39.84
CA LEU A 85 36.58 -22.58 38.75
C LEU A 85 37.85 -23.19 39.41
N PRO A 86 38.81 -23.73 38.66
CA PRO A 86 38.74 -24.80 37.66
C PRO A 86 39.68 -25.98 38.05
N SER A 87 39.65 -27.13 37.35
CA SER A 87 40.64 -28.20 37.54
C SER A 87 41.15 -28.82 36.23
N SER A 88 42.48 -28.97 36.16
CA SER A 88 43.25 -29.39 34.97
C SER A 88 43.51 -30.91 34.93
N PRO A 89 43.95 -31.49 33.79
CA PRO A 89 43.84 -32.94 33.51
C PRO A 89 45.13 -33.75 33.72
N PRO A 90 45.03 -35.09 33.63
CA PRO A 90 46.12 -35.93 33.09
C PRO A 90 45.60 -37.10 32.20
N PRO A 91 46.48 -37.90 31.57
CA PRO A 91 47.57 -37.49 30.69
C PRO A 91 47.51 -38.21 29.32
N ALA A 92 48.25 -37.72 28.33
CA ALA A 92 48.42 -38.39 27.04
C ALA A 92 49.39 -39.59 27.12
N VAL A 93 49.12 -40.66 26.36
CA VAL A 93 50.07 -41.75 26.09
C VAL A 93 50.34 -41.79 24.59
N VAL A 94 51.63 -41.72 24.24
CA VAL A 94 52.14 -41.87 22.86
C VAL A 94 52.94 -43.16 22.81
N THR A 95 52.66 -44.02 21.83
CA THR A 95 53.55 -45.13 21.44
C THR A 95 53.71 -45.16 19.92
N HIS A 96 54.89 -45.55 19.48
CA HIS A 96 55.43 -45.31 18.14
C HIS A 96 55.44 -46.57 17.25
N ASP A 97 55.63 -46.34 15.95
CA ASP A 97 56.16 -47.23 14.89
C ASP A 97 55.30 -48.39 14.35
N GLY A 98 55.47 -48.73 13.05
CA GLY A 98 55.13 -50.10 12.61
C GLY A 98 54.81 -50.51 11.15
N ILE A 99 54.95 -49.69 10.10
CA ILE A 99 55.16 -50.13 8.68
C ILE A 99 54.17 -51.16 8.02
N LYS A 100 53.45 -50.67 7.00
CA LYS A 100 52.94 -51.34 5.75
C LYS A 100 52.03 -52.59 5.79
N SER A 101 50.81 -52.41 5.25
CA SER A 101 50.22 -53.30 4.22
C SER A 101 49.15 -52.57 3.39
N ARG A 102 49.22 -52.67 2.06
CA ARG A 102 48.15 -52.41 1.06
C ARG A 102 48.00 -53.72 0.24
N PRO A 103 46.93 -53.97 -0.52
CA PRO A 103 45.71 -53.15 -0.72
C PRO A 103 44.38 -53.94 -0.62
N ALA A 104 43.26 -53.22 -0.47
CA ALA A 104 41.96 -53.63 -1.06
C ALA A 104 41.04 -52.41 -1.20
N THR A 105 40.38 -52.32 -2.35
CA THR A 105 39.48 -51.28 -2.82
C THR A 105 38.19 -51.13 -2.00
N ALA A 106 37.86 -49.90 -1.59
CA ALA A 106 36.49 -49.39 -1.51
C ALA A 106 36.54 -47.84 -1.48
N GLU A 107 35.94 -47.18 -2.47
CA GLU A 107 35.81 -45.72 -2.49
C GLU A 107 34.68 -45.29 -1.54
N GLY A 108 35.01 -45.13 -0.27
CA GLY A 108 34.16 -44.44 0.69
C GLY A 108 34.38 -42.94 0.61
N VAL A 109 33.72 -42.26 -0.34
CA VAL A 109 33.59 -40.80 -0.27
C VAL A 109 32.80 -40.50 1.01
N ALA A 110 33.47 -39.89 1.98
CA ALA A 110 32.82 -39.46 3.21
C ALA A 110 31.87 -38.31 2.89
N LEU A 111 30.61 -38.66 2.61
CA LEU A 111 29.51 -37.71 2.57
C LEU A 111 29.37 -37.09 3.97
N SER A 112 29.93 -35.89 4.12
CA SER A 112 29.53 -34.98 5.17
C SER A 112 28.02 -34.81 5.11
N ARG A 113 27.32 -35.17 6.19
CA ARG A 113 25.89 -34.91 6.32
C ARG A 113 25.69 -33.39 6.19
N GLN A 114 25.00 -32.97 5.14
CA GLN A 114 24.40 -31.64 5.09
C GLN A 114 23.10 -31.71 5.87
N ASP A 115 23.12 -31.15 7.08
CA ASP A 115 21.90 -30.88 7.84
C ASP A 115 21.25 -29.61 7.28
N GLY A 116 19.94 -29.65 7.00
CA GLY A 116 19.12 -28.52 6.52
C GLY A 116 19.11 -28.34 4.99
N THR A 117 18.08 -28.85 4.32
CA THR A 117 17.96 -28.89 2.85
C THR A 117 17.12 -27.76 2.21
N GLY A 118 16.72 -26.75 2.98
CA GLY A 118 15.95 -25.60 2.47
C GLY A 118 16.82 -24.34 2.24
N PRO A 119 16.39 -23.40 1.39
CA PRO A 119 17.08 -22.12 1.23
C PRO A 119 16.98 -21.28 2.52
N ARG A 120 18.07 -20.56 2.84
CA ARG A 120 18.13 -19.69 4.02
C ARG A 120 17.25 -18.46 3.84
N ILE A 121 16.75 -17.91 4.95
CA ILE A 121 16.01 -16.64 4.94
C ILE A 121 16.90 -15.51 4.38
N PRO A 122 16.39 -14.66 3.46
CA PRO A 122 17.13 -13.51 2.97
C PRO A 122 17.56 -12.57 4.09
N ALA A 123 18.79 -12.08 4.06
CA ALA A 123 19.38 -11.23 5.10
C ALA A 123 18.58 -9.94 5.35
N PHE A 124 17.93 -9.39 4.31
CA PHE A 124 17.04 -8.24 4.47
C PHE A 124 15.73 -8.59 5.20
N LEU A 125 15.20 -9.80 5.02
CA LEU A 125 14.03 -10.29 5.77
C LEU A 125 14.37 -10.67 7.21
N ASP A 126 15.62 -10.99 7.54
CA ASP A 126 16.09 -11.23 8.92
C ASP A 126 16.63 -9.96 9.62
N SER A 127 16.53 -8.79 8.98
CA SER A 127 16.95 -7.51 9.57
C SER A 127 16.27 -7.22 10.92
N SER A 128 17.00 -6.58 11.84
CA SER A 128 16.46 -6.22 13.15
C SER A 128 15.45 -5.07 13.04
N MET A 129 14.58 -4.93 14.05
CA MET A 129 13.66 -3.79 14.13
C MET A 129 14.38 -2.42 14.17
N GLN A 130 15.64 -2.38 14.61
CA GLN A 130 16.44 -1.14 14.64
C GLN A 130 16.97 -0.81 13.24
N ASP A 131 17.42 -1.81 12.48
CA ASP A 131 17.89 -1.62 11.10
C ASP A 131 16.74 -1.23 10.16
N ILE A 132 15.57 -1.85 10.33
CA ILE A 132 14.35 -1.50 9.58
C ILE A 132 13.90 -0.05 9.90
N ASP A 133 14.05 0.40 11.15
CA ASP A 133 13.76 1.79 11.53
C ASP A 133 14.76 2.78 10.93
N PHE A 134 16.05 2.44 10.94
CA PHE A 134 17.09 3.25 10.30
C PHE A 134 16.84 3.41 8.79
N LYS A 135 16.58 2.30 8.09
CA LYS A 135 16.18 2.27 6.67
C LYS A 135 14.96 3.16 6.38
N PHE A 136 13.94 3.14 7.25
CA PHE A 136 12.77 4.02 7.10
C PHE A 136 13.11 5.52 7.29
N GLN A 137 14.06 5.83 8.16
CA GLN A 137 14.55 7.21 8.35
C GLN A 137 15.37 7.67 7.13
N GLU A 138 16.19 6.81 6.54
CA GLU A 138 16.91 7.08 5.28
C GLU A 138 15.94 7.39 4.12
N LEU A 139 14.91 6.56 3.89
CA LEU A 139 13.84 6.84 2.91
C LEU A 139 13.15 8.20 3.16
N THR A 140 13.04 8.61 4.42
CA THR A 140 12.40 9.86 4.83
C THR A 140 13.34 11.06 4.65
N TRP A 141 14.66 10.88 4.76
CA TRP A 141 15.64 11.92 4.42
C TRP A 141 15.81 12.08 2.91
N ALA A 142 15.93 10.98 2.15
CA ALA A 142 16.01 11.00 0.69
C ALA A 142 14.81 11.73 0.06
N GLU A 143 13.59 11.44 0.52
CA GLU A 143 12.38 12.13 0.07
C GLU A 143 12.37 13.62 0.42
N ARG A 144 12.84 14.01 1.61
CA ARG A 144 12.96 15.43 1.98
C ARG A 144 13.92 16.17 1.06
N ASP A 145 15.03 15.54 0.69
CA ASP A 145 16.00 16.13 -0.24
C ASP A 145 15.40 16.29 -1.64
N ARG A 146 14.63 15.30 -2.14
CA ARG A 146 13.84 15.43 -3.39
C ARG A 146 12.86 16.62 -3.33
N VAL A 147 12.06 16.74 -2.25
CA VAL A 147 11.12 17.87 -2.06
C VAL A 147 11.84 19.22 -2.00
N LEU A 148 13.00 19.29 -1.33
CA LEU A 148 13.82 20.51 -1.25
C LEU A 148 14.42 20.87 -2.61
N GLU A 149 14.83 19.89 -3.40
CA GLU A 149 15.32 20.09 -4.75
C GLU A 149 14.21 20.56 -5.70
N GLY A 150 13.02 19.96 -5.63
CA GLY A 150 11.82 20.42 -6.33
C GLY A 150 11.46 21.87 -6.00
N SER A 151 11.50 22.22 -4.71
CA SER A 151 11.23 23.58 -4.22
C SER A 151 12.26 24.61 -4.72
N ARG A 152 13.51 24.21 -4.96
CA ARG A 152 14.57 25.08 -5.51
C ARG A 152 14.44 25.30 -7.02
N ASN A 153 13.81 24.37 -7.73
CA ASN A 153 13.63 24.40 -9.18
C ASN A 153 12.16 24.67 -9.56
N GLU A 154 11.40 25.33 -8.68
CA GLU A 154 9.94 25.51 -8.80
C GLU A 154 9.43 26.36 -10.00
N ALA A 155 10.35 26.84 -10.83
CA ALA A 155 10.09 27.61 -12.05
C ALA A 155 10.25 26.75 -13.32
N ASP A 156 10.74 25.52 -13.20
CA ASP A 156 10.77 24.51 -14.25
C ASP A 156 9.60 23.54 -14.03
N GLU A 157 8.58 23.66 -14.89
CA GLU A 157 7.33 22.88 -14.79
C GLU A 157 7.54 21.39 -15.10
N ASP A 158 8.64 21.01 -15.76
CA ASP A 158 8.97 19.62 -16.07
C ASP A 158 10.10 19.06 -15.18
N PHE A 159 10.59 19.84 -14.19
CA PHE A 159 11.62 19.38 -13.26
C PHE A 159 11.22 18.09 -12.53
N LYS A 160 12.12 17.10 -12.43
CA LYS A 160 11.80 15.75 -11.93
C LYS A 160 11.04 15.77 -10.60
N TRP A 161 11.54 16.50 -9.62
CA TRP A 161 10.94 16.62 -8.28
C TRP A 161 10.00 17.81 -8.12
N GLY A 162 9.64 18.48 -9.20
CA GLY A 162 8.64 19.55 -9.21
C GLY A 162 7.24 18.99 -8.92
N HIS A 163 6.34 19.89 -8.56
CA HIS A 163 4.92 19.59 -8.38
C HIS A 163 4.06 20.55 -9.19
N PHE A 164 2.90 20.07 -9.65
CA PHE A 164 1.95 20.89 -10.39
C PHE A 164 1.32 21.95 -9.49
N LYS A 165 1.33 23.20 -9.97
CA LYS A 165 0.74 24.37 -9.32
C LYS A 165 -0.58 24.68 -10.01
N GLN A 166 -1.68 24.21 -9.44
CA GLN A 166 -3.02 24.57 -9.90
C GLN A 166 -3.23 26.08 -9.70
N LEU A 167 -3.53 26.80 -10.78
CA LEU A 167 -3.73 28.27 -10.77
C LEU A 167 -5.21 28.67 -10.80
N ASP A 168 -6.08 27.80 -11.30
CA ASP A 168 -7.52 28.00 -11.54
C ASP A 168 -8.40 27.53 -10.37
N VAL A 169 -7.84 27.46 -9.16
CA VAL A 169 -8.50 26.93 -7.95
C VAL A 169 -9.82 27.65 -7.62
N GLU A 170 -9.94 28.94 -7.97
CA GLU A 170 -11.18 29.72 -7.78
C GLU A 170 -12.29 29.33 -8.77
N GLU A 171 -11.94 28.78 -9.93
CA GLU A 171 -12.86 28.45 -11.03
C GLU A 171 -13.19 26.95 -11.07
N LYS A 172 -12.16 26.08 -11.01
CA LYS A 172 -12.28 24.61 -11.07
C LYS A 172 -12.36 23.95 -9.69
N GLY A 173 -12.10 24.68 -8.60
CA GLY A 173 -12.04 24.14 -7.24
C GLY A 173 -10.72 23.42 -6.90
N VAL A 174 -10.56 23.04 -5.63
CA VAL A 174 -9.33 22.38 -5.14
C VAL A 174 -9.30 20.91 -5.56
N MET A 175 -8.43 20.56 -6.50
CA MET A 175 -8.29 19.17 -6.94
C MET A 175 -7.65 18.28 -5.86
N ASP A 176 -6.60 18.75 -5.19
CA ASP A 176 -5.85 17.96 -4.22
C ASP A 176 -6.61 17.75 -2.90
N ARG A 177 -6.79 16.49 -2.48
CA ARG A 177 -7.35 16.14 -1.17
C ARG A 177 -6.44 16.59 -0.02
N TYR A 178 -5.13 16.50 -0.22
CA TYR A 178 -4.11 16.93 0.73
C TYR A 178 -3.06 17.76 0.00
N ILE A 179 -2.95 19.04 0.35
CA ILE A 179 -2.06 20.01 -0.34
C ILE A 179 -0.58 19.58 -0.37
N ASN A 180 -0.15 18.78 0.61
CA ASN A 180 1.21 18.27 0.76
C ASN A 180 1.45 16.91 0.09
N ILE A 181 0.45 16.32 -0.59
CA ILE A 181 0.57 15.07 -1.34
C ILE A 181 0.17 15.32 -2.80
N LYS A 182 1.18 15.58 -3.63
CA LYS A 182 1.06 15.87 -5.06
C LYS A 182 1.92 14.89 -5.85
N PRO A 183 1.55 14.51 -7.09
CA PRO A 183 2.43 13.73 -7.95
C PRO A 183 3.69 14.53 -8.30
N TRP A 184 4.76 13.85 -8.72
CA TRP A 184 5.94 14.48 -9.29
C TRP A 184 5.68 14.88 -10.75
N ASN A 185 6.26 15.98 -11.23
CA ASN A 185 5.94 16.49 -12.58
C ASN A 185 6.37 15.57 -13.73
N HIS A 186 7.41 14.75 -13.52
CA HIS A 186 7.93 13.85 -14.56
C HIS A 186 7.06 12.61 -14.85
N ASN A 187 6.15 12.23 -13.94
CA ASN A 187 5.30 11.06 -14.09
C ASN A 187 3.87 11.24 -13.54
N ARG A 188 3.45 12.48 -13.26
CA ARG A 188 2.03 12.81 -13.10
C ARG A 188 1.27 12.40 -14.36
N ILE A 189 0.06 11.89 -14.20
CA ILE A 189 -0.82 11.75 -15.37
C ILE A 189 -1.20 13.15 -15.86
N ARG A 190 -1.15 13.35 -17.18
CA ARG A 190 -1.61 14.55 -17.88
C ARG A 190 -2.79 14.14 -18.76
N LEU A 191 -3.95 14.74 -18.53
CA LEU A 191 -5.16 14.48 -19.33
C LEU A 191 -5.03 15.10 -20.72
N GLN A 192 -5.59 14.44 -21.74
CA GLN A 192 -5.52 14.88 -23.13
C GLN A 192 -6.59 15.94 -23.44
N VAL A 193 -6.55 17.07 -22.73
CA VAL A 193 -7.49 18.20 -22.84
C VAL A 193 -7.01 19.30 -23.81
N PRO A 194 -7.87 20.23 -24.25
CA PRO A 194 -7.46 21.43 -24.98
C PRO A 194 -6.45 22.29 -24.21
N THR A 195 -5.58 23.02 -24.92
CA THR A 195 -4.41 23.73 -24.34
C THR A 195 -4.76 24.80 -23.29
N ASN A 196 -5.99 25.30 -23.25
CA ASN A 196 -6.48 26.27 -22.26
C ASN A 196 -7.16 25.62 -21.05
N GLU A 197 -7.29 24.29 -21.02
CA GLU A 197 -7.96 23.54 -19.97
C GLU A 197 -6.98 22.86 -19.02
N LEU A 198 -7.49 22.51 -17.83
CA LEU A 198 -6.72 21.87 -16.78
C LEU A 198 -6.42 20.41 -17.12
N ASP A 199 -5.15 20.07 -17.36
CA ASP A 199 -4.69 18.69 -17.64
C ASP A 199 -4.48 17.84 -16.38
N TYR A 200 -4.79 18.37 -15.20
CA TYR A 200 -4.32 17.84 -13.92
C TYR A 200 -5.31 16.90 -13.24
N VAL A 201 -4.81 15.72 -12.91
CA VAL A 201 -5.40 14.79 -11.95
C VAL A 201 -4.32 14.36 -10.94
N ASN A 202 -4.65 14.26 -9.65
CA ASN A 202 -3.68 13.84 -8.63
C ASN A 202 -3.45 12.31 -8.68
N ALA A 203 -2.69 11.89 -9.67
CA ALA A 203 -2.30 10.53 -9.95
C ALA A 203 -0.89 10.47 -10.54
N SER A 204 -0.16 9.39 -10.23
CA SER A 204 1.16 9.08 -10.80
C SER A 204 1.11 7.75 -11.54
N GLU A 205 1.76 7.65 -12.70
CA GLU A 205 2.12 6.34 -13.26
C GLU A 205 3.22 5.70 -12.39
N ILE A 206 3.07 4.41 -12.10
CA ILE A 206 4.03 3.61 -11.35
C ILE A 206 4.45 2.41 -12.18
N VAL A 207 5.74 2.20 -12.35
CA VAL A 207 6.34 1.09 -13.09
C VAL A 207 7.38 0.38 -12.21
N LEU A 208 7.27 -0.95 -12.10
CA LEU A 208 8.19 -1.80 -11.32
C LEU A 208 8.70 -3.00 -12.14
N THR A 209 9.93 -2.89 -12.63
CA THR A 209 10.67 -3.94 -13.34
C THR A 209 11.19 -5.00 -12.35
N SER A 210 11.30 -6.27 -12.76
CA SER A 210 11.93 -7.30 -11.90
C SER A 210 13.45 -7.07 -11.84
N PRO A 211 14.08 -7.10 -10.65
CA PRO A 211 15.53 -7.02 -10.54
C PRO A 211 16.25 -8.33 -10.94
N SER A 212 15.56 -9.47 -10.99
CA SER A 212 16.14 -10.75 -11.44
C SER A 212 15.88 -11.04 -12.92
N ASP A 213 14.77 -10.56 -13.47
CA ASP A 213 14.42 -10.67 -14.88
C ASP A 213 14.01 -9.32 -15.50
N PRO A 214 14.98 -8.47 -15.90
CA PRO A 214 14.71 -7.22 -16.59
C PRO A 214 14.09 -7.37 -18.00
N SER A 215 13.97 -8.61 -18.52
CA SER A 215 13.29 -8.87 -19.79
C SER A 215 11.80 -9.11 -19.63
N ARG A 216 11.33 -9.32 -18.39
CA ARG A 216 9.92 -9.48 -18.05
C ARG A 216 9.19 -8.15 -18.10
N GLU A 217 7.95 -8.18 -18.60
CA GLU A 217 7.04 -7.04 -18.53
C GLU A 217 6.95 -6.46 -17.09
N PRO A 218 7.13 -5.13 -16.93
CA PRO A 218 7.07 -4.50 -15.63
C PRO A 218 5.64 -4.49 -15.10
N LEU A 219 5.48 -4.48 -13.77
CA LEU A 219 4.17 -4.21 -13.19
C LEU A 219 3.85 -2.72 -13.35
N ARG A 220 2.70 -2.40 -13.94
CA ARG A 220 2.23 -1.03 -14.15
C ARG A 220 1.01 -0.73 -13.29
N TYR A 221 0.98 0.45 -12.70
CA TYR A 221 -0.13 0.93 -11.89
C TYR A 221 -0.35 2.43 -12.11
N ILE A 222 -1.53 2.91 -11.72
CA ILE A 222 -1.79 4.32 -11.48
C ILE A 222 -2.09 4.49 -9.99
N ALA A 223 -1.22 5.20 -9.28
CA ALA A 223 -1.42 5.53 -7.87
C ALA A 223 -2.08 6.91 -7.75
N MET A 224 -3.34 6.96 -7.32
CA MET A 224 -4.14 8.18 -7.22
C MET A 224 -4.68 8.42 -5.81
N GLN A 225 -5.08 9.66 -5.52
CA GLN A 225 -5.87 9.99 -4.33
C GLN A 225 -7.31 9.45 -4.41
N GLY A 226 -8.01 9.37 -3.28
CA GLY A 226 -9.47 9.21 -3.26
C GLY A 226 -10.15 10.48 -3.78
N PRO A 227 -10.98 10.42 -4.84
CA PRO A 227 -11.49 11.62 -5.53
C PRO A 227 -12.09 12.70 -4.62
N THR A 228 -11.84 13.96 -4.97
CA THR A 228 -12.52 15.14 -4.41
C THR A 228 -13.68 15.53 -5.34
N PRO A 229 -14.69 16.31 -4.89
CA PRO A 229 -15.83 16.65 -5.75
C PRO A 229 -15.44 17.26 -7.10
N PRO A 230 -14.48 18.22 -7.21
CA PRO A 230 -14.07 18.73 -8.52
C PRO A 230 -13.23 17.74 -9.33
N SER A 231 -12.62 16.73 -8.71
CA SER A 231 -11.75 15.78 -9.41
C SER A 231 -12.47 14.54 -9.97
N ILE A 232 -13.79 14.39 -9.79
CA ILE A 232 -14.51 13.15 -10.18
C ILE A 232 -14.45 12.94 -11.70
N GLU A 233 -14.84 13.95 -12.49
CA GLU A 233 -14.85 13.85 -13.95
C GLU A 233 -13.44 13.70 -14.52
N TYR A 234 -12.46 14.39 -13.93
CA TYR A 234 -11.03 14.28 -14.25
C TYR A 234 -10.48 12.86 -14.02
N VAL A 235 -10.96 12.17 -12.97
CA VAL A 235 -10.59 10.77 -12.69
C VAL A 235 -11.26 9.81 -13.68
N TRP A 236 -12.50 10.05 -14.09
CA TRP A 236 -13.13 9.24 -15.13
C TRP A 236 -12.54 9.45 -16.52
N ARG A 237 -12.14 10.69 -16.84
CA ARG A 237 -11.37 11.00 -18.04
C ARG A 237 -10.01 10.29 -18.02
N MET A 238 -9.31 10.28 -16.88
CA MET A 238 -8.10 9.49 -16.69
C MET A 238 -8.33 7.99 -16.96
N ILE A 239 -9.41 7.40 -16.42
CA ILE A 239 -9.76 5.99 -16.65
C ILE A 239 -10.00 5.73 -18.15
N ALA A 240 -10.77 6.60 -18.82
CA ALA A 240 -11.06 6.50 -20.25
C ALA A 240 -9.82 6.62 -21.15
N GLU A 241 -8.88 7.51 -20.80
CA GLU A 241 -7.65 7.74 -21.57
C GLU A 241 -6.58 6.67 -21.34
N GLN A 242 -6.48 6.11 -20.12
CA GLN A 242 -5.35 5.26 -19.71
C GLN A 242 -5.64 3.75 -19.73
N MET A 243 -6.92 3.34 -19.92
CA MET A 243 -7.33 1.94 -19.75
C MET A 243 -8.25 1.43 -20.87
N ALA A 244 -7.91 0.27 -21.44
CA ALA A 244 -8.81 -0.52 -22.26
C ALA A 244 -9.86 -1.25 -21.40
N SER A 245 -10.90 -1.80 -22.04
CA SER A 245 -11.86 -2.69 -21.36
C SER A 245 -11.28 -4.13 -21.23
N PRO A 246 -11.36 -4.80 -20.07
CA PRO A 246 -11.83 -4.32 -18.77
C PRO A 246 -10.76 -3.54 -17.98
N ALA A 247 -11.19 -2.46 -17.32
CA ALA A 247 -10.41 -1.69 -16.36
C ALA A 247 -10.58 -2.22 -14.93
N VAL A 248 -9.59 -2.00 -14.06
CA VAL A 248 -9.63 -2.37 -12.63
C VAL A 248 -9.23 -1.21 -11.73
N ILE A 249 -10.06 -0.92 -10.74
CA ILE A 249 -9.83 0.05 -9.67
C ILE A 249 -9.84 -0.68 -8.33
N VAL A 250 -8.76 -0.57 -7.57
CA VAL A 250 -8.65 -1.08 -6.19
C VAL A 250 -8.71 0.10 -5.22
N GLN A 251 -9.73 0.09 -4.36
CA GLN A 251 -9.97 1.07 -3.32
C GLN A 251 -9.63 0.47 -1.94
N LEU A 252 -8.67 1.08 -1.23
CA LEU A 252 -8.13 0.59 0.05
C LEU A 252 -8.59 1.47 1.24
N THR A 253 -9.74 2.12 1.13
CA THR A 253 -10.31 3.01 2.17
C THR A 253 -11.82 3.08 1.98
N THR A 254 -12.59 3.15 3.06
CA THR A 254 -14.01 3.48 2.92
C THR A 254 -14.18 4.97 2.59
N MET A 255 -15.39 5.43 2.27
CA MET A 255 -15.63 6.86 2.02
C MET A 255 -15.37 7.72 3.28
N CYS A 256 -15.58 7.16 4.47
CA CYS A 256 -15.46 7.86 5.75
C CYS A 256 -14.92 6.94 6.85
N GLU A 257 -13.82 7.35 7.48
CA GLU A 257 -13.09 6.60 8.52
C GLU A 257 -12.90 7.51 9.74
N GLY A 258 -13.21 7.03 10.95
CA GLY A 258 -13.21 7.84 12.17
C GLY A 258 -14.09 9.12 12.13
N GLY A 259 -15.03 9.23 11.19
CA GLY A 259 -15.81 10.45 10.93
C GLY A 259 -15.14 11.46 10.00
N VAL A 260 -13.98 11.13 9.42
CA VAL A 260 -13.25 11.95 8.45
C VAL A 260 -13.48 11.40 7.03
N ILE A 261 -13.83 12.28 6.09
CA ILE A 261 -14.02 11.90 4.69
C ILE A 261 -12.66 11.53 4.07
N LYS A 262 -12.46 10.25 3.75
CA LYS A 262 -11.25 9.71 3.12
C LYS A 262 -11.40 9.64 1.59
N CYS A 263 -12.62 9.40 1.08
CA CYS A 263 -12.94 9.40 -0.34
C CYS A 263 -14.36 9.97 -0.55
N HIS A 264 -14.61 10.72 -1.63
CA HIS A 264 -16.00 11.01 -2.01
C HIS A 264 -16.51 9.89 -2.91
N PRO A 265 -17.82 9.57 -2.88
CA PRO A 265 -18.42 8.68 -3.88
C PRO A 265 -18.18 9.25 -5.28
N TYR A 266 -17.71 8.40 -6.19
CA TYR A 266 -17.36 8.77 -7.57
C TYR A 266 -17.92 7.76 -8.58
N PHE A 267 -18.84 6.90 -8.17
CA PHE A 267 -19.50 5.88 -8.98
C PHE A 267 -20.94 5.68 -8.47
N PRO A 268 -21.87 5.18 -9.31
CA PRO A 268 -23.19 4.75 -8.84
C PRO A 268 -23.05 3.53 -7.92
N ASP A 269 -23.56 3.65 -6.70
CA ASP A 269 -23.35 2.67 -5.61
C ASP A 269 -24.59 1.82 -5.30
N ASN A 270 -25.71 2.05 -5.99
CA ASN A 270 -26.97 1.31 -5.81
C ASN A 270 -27.92 1.53 -7.00
N GLU A 271 -28.94 0.67 -7.08
CA GLU A 271 -29.98 0.71 -8.12
C GLU A 271 -30.88 1.97 -8.07
N ASP A 272 -30.94 2.69 -6.95
CA ASP A 272 -31.73 3.92 -6.81
C ASP A 272 -31.09 5.12 -7.53
N GLN A 273 -29.76 5.12 -7.67
CA GLN A 273 -28.99 6.09 -8.45
C GLN A 273 -28.02 5.34 -9.38
N PRO A 274 -28.54 4.68 -10.43
CA PRO A 274 -27.79 3.70 -11.19
C PRO A 274 -26.77 4.33 -12.14
N THR A 275 -26.84 5.64 -12.41
CA THR A 275 -26.02 6.30 -13.43
C THR A 275 -25.42 7.61 -12.90
N LEU A 276 -24.11 7.76 -13.10
CA LEU A 276 -23.35 9.00 -12.95
C LEU A 276 -23.07 9.58 -14.34
N ILE A 277 -23.64 10.74 -14.66
CA ILE A 277 -23.33 11.47 -15.90
C ILE A 277 -21.97 12.17 -15.74
N LEU A 278 -21.16 12.16 -16.80
CA LEU A 278 -19.83 12.76 -16.85
C LEU A 278 -19.78 13.83 -17.96
N ASN A 279 -19.36 15.03 -17.59
CA ASN A 279 -19.18 16.18 -18.46
C ASN A 279 -20.44 16.53 -19.29
N GLU A 280 -21.61 16.55 -18.63
CA GLU A 280 -22.92 16.81 -19.25
C GLU A 280 -22.94 18.09 -20.11
N HIS A 281 -22.17 19.11 -19.71
CA HIS A 281 -22.16 20.44 -20.30
C HIS A 281 -21.01 20.69 -21.30
N ASP A 282 -20.21 19.66 -21.61
CA ASP A 282 -18.94 19.77 -22.34
C ASP A 282 -18.04 20.91 -21.84
N ALA A 283 -17.65 20.85 -20.57
CA ALA A 283 -16.83 21.84 -19.89
C ALA A 283 -15.39 21.92 -20.41
N TRP A 284 -14.91 20.92 -21.16
CA TRP A 284 -13.63 20.95 -21.86
C TRP A 284 -13.74 21.48 -23.30
N GLY A 285 -14.93 21.43 -23.92
CA GLY A 285 -15.16 21.92 -25.28
C GLY A 285 -14.53 21.04 -26.36
N ASP A 286 -14.40 19.74 -26.08
CA ASP A 286 -13.75 18.74 -26.93
C ASP A 286 -14.64 17.51 -27.23
N ASP A 287 -15.95 17.66 -27.03
CA ASP A 287 -16.97 16.62 -27.19
C ASP A 287 -16.82 15.40 -26.26
N TRP A 288 -15.81 15.33 -25.37
CA TRP A 288 -15.62 14.22 -24.43
C TRP A 288 -16.78 14.17 -23.43
N GLN A 289 -17.68 13.20 -23.56
CA GLN A 289 -18.80 13.02 -22.63
C GLN A 289 -19.04 11.53 -22.40
N GLY A 290 -19.65 11.20 -21.27
CA GLY A 290 -20.00 9.81 -20.98
C GLY A 290 -20.89 9.65 -19.77
N GLU A 291 -21.14 8.40 -19.41
CA GLU A 291 -21.84 8.02 -18.20
C GLU A 291 -21.24 6.75 -17.62
N VAL A 292 -21.34 6.60 -16.30
CA VAL A 292 -20.97 5.37 -15.59
C VAL A 292 -22.23 4.81 -14.99
N THR A 293 -22.58 3.59 -15.40
CA THR A 293 -23.80 2.89 -14.96
C THR A 293 -23.44 1.66 -14.13
N TYR A 294 -24.18 1.45 -13.04
CA TYR A 294 -24.09 0.28 -12.17
C TYR A 294 -24.67 -0.95 -12.89
N ASP A 295 -23.96 -2.07 -12.81
CA ASP A 295 -24.37 -3.35 -13.43
C ASP A 295 -24.56 -4.48 -12.42
N SER A 296 -23.60 -4.69 -11.50
CA SER A 296 -23.70 -5.74 -10.49
C SER A 296 -22.78 -5.54 -9.28
N TYR A 297 -23.14 -6.19 -8.16
CA TYR A 297 -22.44 -6.16 -6.88
C TYR A 297 -22.28 -7.58 -6.32
N GLU A 298 -21.12 -7.86 -5.71
CA GLU A 298 -20.78 -9.12 -5.05
C GLU A 298 -19.92 -8.85 -3.81
N GLU A 299 -20.19 -9.54 -2.70
CA GLU A 299 -19.31 -9.57 -1.52
C GLU A 299 -18.46 -10.84 -1.54
N LEU A 300 -17.15 -10.67 -1.37
CA LEU A 300 -16.15 -11.75 -1.40
C LEU A 300 -15.29 -11.72 -0.12
N ALA A 301 -14.63 -12.84 0.16
CA ALA A 301 -13.78 -13.04 1.34
C ALA A 301 -14.49 -12.64 2.65
N ASP A 302 -15.64 -13.26 2.93
CA ASP A 302 -16.48 -13.00 4.12
C ASP A 302 -16.85 -11.53 4.35
N GLY A 303 -17.07 -10.79 3.25
CA GLY A 303 -17.42 -9.37 3.26
C GLY A 303 -16.21 -8.42 3.34
N ALA A 304 -14.97 -8.95 3.27
CA ALA A 304 -13.76 -8.12 3.25
C ALA A 304 -13.60 -7.33 1.95
N ILE A 305 -14.12 -7.86 0.84
CA ILE A 305 -14.06 -7.26 -0.50
C ILE A 305 -15.49 -7.01 -0.99
N GLU A 306 -15.77 -5.78 -1.40
CA GLU A 306 -16.93 -5.47 -2.23
C GLU A 306 -16.47 -5.33 -3.68
N LYS A 307 -17.04 -6.14 -4.58
CA LYS A 307 -16.74 -6.15 -6.01
C LYS A 307 -17.94 -5.61 -6.76
N ARG A 308 -17.75 -4.51 -7.49
CA ARG A 308 -18.75 -3.88 -8.35
C ARG A 308 -18.34 -4.03 -9.82
N LYS A 309 -19.30 -4.35 -10.67
CA LYS A 309 -19.18 -4.12 -12.12
C LYS A 309 -19.86 -2.80 -12.46
N LEU A 310 -19.11 -1.93 -13.11
CA LEU A 310 -19.56 -0.66 -13.65
C LEU A 310 -19.38 -0.68 -15.17
N LEU A 311 -20.22 0.06 -15.88
CA LEU A 311 -20.20 0.22 -17.32
C LEU A 311 -19.92 1.69 -17.63
N LEU A 312 -18.74 1.99 -18.18
CA LEU A 312 -18.38 3.32 -18.67
C LEU A 312 -18.78 3.40 -20.15
N GLN A 313 -19.84 4.14 -20.44
CA GLN A 313 -20.27 4.47 -21.79
C GLN A 313 -19.71 5.83 -22.18
N LEU A 314 -18.88 5.88 -23.22
CA LEU A 314 -18.44 7.15 -23.83
C LEU A 314 -19.35 7.50 -25.00
N LYS A 315 -19.53 8.80 -25.26
CA LYS A 315 -20.39 9.33 -26.34
C LYS A 315 -19.97 8.85 -27.75
N ASP A 316 -18.67 8.65 -27.96
CA ASP A 316 -18.09 8.25 -29.25
C ASP A 316 -17.79 6.75 -29.36
N GLU A 317 -18.30 5.91 -28.44
CA GLU A 317 -18.11 4.45 -28.46
C GLU A 317 -19.45 3.72 -28.60
N ASP A 318 -19.51 2.70 -29.47
CA ASP A 318 -20.73 1.91 -29.70
C ASP A 318 -21.08 0.97 -28.51
N GLU A 319 -20.08 0.58 -27.71
CA GLU A 319 -20.19 -0.42 -26.65
C GLU A 319 -19.55 0.08 -25.34
N PRO A 320 -20.15 -0.15 -24.17
CA PRO A 320 -19.62 0.32 -22.90
C PRO A 320 -18.38 -0.47 -22.46
N ARG A 321 -17.41 0.23 -21.89
CA ARG A 321 -16.23 -0.39 -21.27
C ARG A 321 -16.58 -0.93 -19.88
N VAL A 322 -16.12 -2.16 -19.59
CA VAL A 322 -16.29 -2.75 -18.25
C VAL A 322 -15.24 -2.18 -17.31
N VAL A 323 -15.67 -1.73 -16.14
CA VAL A 323 -14.80 -1.25 -15.07
C VAL A 323 -15.13 -2.04 -13.80
N TRP A 324 -14.17 -2.84 -13.34
CA TRP A 324 -14.27 -3.56 -12.07
C TRP A 324 -13.75 -2.67 -10.93
N HIS A 325 -14.61 -2.39 -9.96
CA HIS A 325 -14.24 -1.65 -8.75
C HIS A 325 -14.22 -2.62 -7.56
N LEU A 326 -13.07 -2.65 -6.86
CA LEU A 326 -12.80 -3.56 -5.74
C LEU A 326 -12.51 -2.72 -4.49
N LEU A 327 -13.47 -2.62 -3.56
CA LEU A 327 -13.27 -1.98 -2.26
C LEU A 327 -12.88 -3.01 -1.20
N TYR A 328 -11.71 -2.83 -0.58
CA TYR A 328 -11.29 -3.60 0.58
C TYR A 328 -11.66 -2.89 1.88
N ARG A 329 -12.48 -3.55 2.71
CA ARG A 329 -13.10 -2.98 3.91
C ARG A 329 -12.30 -3.18 5.19
N LEU A 330 -11.40 -4.18 5.24
CA LEU A 330 -10.73 -4.60 6.48
C LEU A 330 -9.36 -3.95 6.71
N TRP A 331 -8.98 -2.93 5.93
CA TRP A 331 -7.82 -2.12 6.31
C TRP A 331 -8.21 -1.16 7.44
N PRO A 332 -7.61 -1.25 8.64
CA PRO A 332 -8.00 -0.39 9.75
C PRO A 332 -7.68 1.09 9.52
N ASP A 333 -8.55 1.97 10.06
CA ASP A 333 -8.38 3.43 10.10
C ASP A 333 -6.98 3.83 10.59
N PHE A 334 -6.46 3.13 11.61
CA PHE A 334 -5.12 3.30 12.16
C PHE A 334 -4.32 2.01 12.06
N GLY A 335 -3.13 2.07 11.44
CA GLY A 335 -2.19 0.96 11.37
C GLY A 335 -2.28 0.13 10.08
N VAL A 336 -2.23 -1.18 10.25
CA VAL A 336 -2.10 -2.21 9.20
C VAL A 336 -3.02 -3.39 9.55
N PRO A 337 -3.43 -4.23 8.58
CA PRO A 337 -4.13 -5.48 8.87
C PRO A 337 -3.31 -6.38 9.79
N GLU A 338 -3.97 -7.22 10.58
CA GLU A 338 -3.30 -8.27 11.35
C GLU A 338 -2.79 -9.38 10.42
N LEU A 339 -1.66 -10.01 10.77
CA LEU A 339 -1.02 -11.02 9.92
C LEU A 339 -1.83 -12.31 9.76
N GLU A 340 -2.81 -12.54 10.64
CA GLU A 340 -3.71 -13.70 10.62
C GLU A 340 -4.89 -13.50 9.64
N ASP A 341 -5.23 -12.25 9.29
CA ASP A 341 -6.41 -11.88 8.50
C ASP A 341 -6.07 -11.49 7.04
N LEU A 342 -4.93 -11.96 6.52
CA LEU A 342 -4.41 -11.55 5.20
C LEU A 342 -5.03 -12.27 4.00
N ASP A 343 -5.76 -13.37 4.20
CA ASP A 343 -6.30 -14.19 3.10
C ASP A 343 -7.21 -13.34 2.17
N GLY A 344 -8.09 -12.50 2.74
CA GLY A 344 -8.91 -11.57 1.96
C GLY A 344 -8.11 -10.46 1.25
N PHE A 345 -6.92 -10.11 1.75
CA PHE A 345 -6.05 -9.12 1.13
C PHE A 345 -5.26 -9.71 -0.05
N PHE A 346 -4.80 -10.97 0.07
CA PHE A 346 -4.20 -11.71 -1.04
C PHE A 346 -5.23 -12.09 -2.11
N GLU A 347 -6.48 -12.36 -1.71
CA GLU A 347 -7.59 -12.58 -2.64
C GLU A 347 -7.91 -11.31 -3.45
N LEU A 348 -7.95 -10.13 -2.81
CA LEU A 348 -8.07 -8.84 -3.49
C LEU A 348 -6.95 -8.64 -4.53
N MET A 349 -5.71 -8.93 -4.15
CA MET A 349 -4.55 -8.88 -5.04
C MET A 349 -4.74 -9.80 -6.25
N ARG A 350 -5.13 -11.07 -6.03
CA ARG A 350 -5.41 -12.06 -7.07
C ARG A 350 -6.51 -11.60 -8.03
N LEU A 351 -7.68 -11.24 -7.50
CA LEU A 351 -8.82 -10.74 -8.28
C LEU A 351 -8.46 -9.51 -9.11
N SER A 352 -7.69 -8.58 -8.55
CA SER A 352 -7.28 -7.37 -9.28
C SER A 352 -6.36 -7.67 -10.48
N ARG A 353 -5.60 -8.77 -10.45
CA ARG A 353 -4.82 -9.25 -11.62
C ARG A 353 -5.72 -9.90 -12.66
N GLU A 354 -6.58 -10.83 -12.22
CA GLU A 354 -7.43 -11.65 -13.11
C GLU A 354 -8.49 -10.84 -13.85
N LEU A 355 -9.02 -9.78 -13.23
CA LEU A 355 -10.05 -8.91 -13.81
C LEU A 355 -9.49 -7.81 -14.72
N SER A 356 -8.16 -7.62 -14.77
CA SER A 356 -7.51 -6.55 -15.54
C SER A 356 -7.15 -7.03 -16.95
N ALA A 357 -7.39 -6.18 -17.96
CA ALA A 357 -6.78 -6.42 -19.27
C ALA A 357 -5.24 -6.48 -19.16
N PRO A 358 -4.53 -7.38 -19.89
CA PRO A 358 -3.09 -7.62 -19.68
C PRO A 358 -2.18 -6.41 -19.86
N THR A 359 -2.57 -5.44 -20.68
CA THR A 359 -1.80 -4.21 -20.98
C THR A 359 -2.17 -3.02 -20.11
N ASN A 360 -3.24 -3.11 -19.31
CA ASN A 360 -3.70 -2.01 -18.48
C ASN A 360 -2.81 -1.83 -17.25
N PRO A 361 -2.44 -0.59 -16.87
CA PRO A 361 -2.03 -0.34 -15.50
C PRO A 361 -3.23 -0.57 -14.57
N ARG A 362 -3.05 -1.10 -13.37
CA ARG A 362 -4.15 -1.18 -12.37
C ARG A 362 -4.22 0.12 -11.57
N ILE A 363 -5.41 0.71 -11.40
CA ILE A 363 -5.56 1.89 -10.52
C ILE A 363 -5.63 1.41 -9.08
N ILE A 364 -4.74 1.91 -8.22
CA ILE A 364 -4.73 1.61 -6.79
C ILE A 364 -4.85 2.94 -6.02
N HIS A 365 -5.86 3.07 -5.15
CA HIS A 365 -6.06 4.28 -4.36
C HIS A 365 -6.48 4.01 -2.91
N CYS A 366 -6.28 5.01 -2.07
CA CYS A 366 -6.84 5.08 -0.73
C CYS A 366 -7.37 6.50 -0.52
N SER A 367 -7.04 7.16 0.60
CA SER A 367 -7.33 8.59 0.80
C SER A 367 -6.32 9.48 0.07
N ALA A 368 -5.06 9.47 0.51
CA ALA A 368 -3.98 10.26 -0.11
C ALA A 368 -3.33 9.56 -1.33
N GLY A 369 -3.57 8.26 -1.51
CA GLY A 369 -2.96 7.48 -2.58
C GLY A 369 -1.48 7.14 -2.37
N VAL A 370 -1.02 7.05 -1.11
CA VAL A 370 0.41 6.87 -0.80
C VAL A 370 0.71 5.83 0.29
N GLY A 371 -0.01 5.84 1.41
CA GLY A 371 0.20 4.88 2.51
C GLY A 371 -0.22 3.45 2.16
N ARG A 372 -1.53 3.16 2.28
CA ARG A 372 -2.11 1.84 1.93
C ARG A 372 -1.84 1.46 0.47
N THR A 373 -1.98 2.43 -0.45
CA THR A 373 -1.63 2.30 -1.88
C THR A 373 -0.19 1.85 -2.11
N GLY A 374 0.78 2.52 -1.49
CA GLY A 374 2.19 2.11 -1.61
C GLY A 374 2.42 0.73 -1.03
N THR A 375 1.82 0.43 0.12
CA THR A 375 1.95 -0.88 0.79
C THR A 375 1.41 -2.02 -0.08
N PHE A 376 0.24 -1.84 -0.71
CA PHE A 376 -0.33 -2.80 -1.67
C PHE A 376 0.59 -3.02 -2.87
N ILE A 377 1.09 -1.93 -3.48
CA ILE A 377 1.95 -2.02 -4.67
C ILE A 377 3.31 -2.66 -4.34
N THR A 378 3.92 -2.32 -3.19
CA THR A 378 5.16 -2.96 -2.73
C THR A 378 4.95 -4.46 -2.51
N LEU A 379 3.87 -4.86 -1.84
CA LEU A 379 3.59 -6.28 -1.60
C LEU A 379 3.31 -7.04 -2.91
N GLU A 380 2.50 -6.50 -3.82
CA GLU A 380 2.28 -7.10 -5.15
C GLU A 380 3.59 -7.37 -5.90
N HIS A 381 4.51 -6.39 -5.89
CA HIS A 381 5.79 -6.54 -6.55
C HIS A 381 6.67 -7.60 -5.86
N LEU A 382 6.84 -7.49 -4.54
CA LEU A 382 7.69 -8.40 -3.78
C LEU A 382 7.15 -9.84 -3.73
N MET A 383 5.83 -10.04 -3.78
CA MET A 383 5.21 -11.35 -3.95
C MET A 383 5.56 -11.96 -5.31
N ARG A 384 5.49 -11.19 -6.40
CA ARG A 384 5.95 -11.66 -7.73
C ARG A 384 7.43 -12.03 -7.71
N GLU A 385 8.28 -11.23 -7.06
CA GLU A 385 9.72 -11.52 -6.96
C GLU A 385 10.02 -12.74 -6.08
N LEU A 386 9.27 -12.95 -5.00
CA LEU A 386 9.31 -14.17 -4.18
C LEU A 386 8.88 -15.40 -4.99
N GLU A 387 7.80 -15.29 -5.78
CA GLU A 387 7.32 -16.34 -6.69
C GLU A 387 8.38 -16.74 -7.72
N LEU A 388 8.99 -15.75 -8.39
CA LEU A 388 10.13 -15.92 -9.32
C LEU A 388 11.39 -16.49 -8.66
N GLY A 389 11.46 -16.51 -7.32
CA GLY A 389 12.61 -17.01 -6.59
C GLY A 389 13.76 -16.01 -6.46
N THR A 390 13.56 -14.74 -6.87
CA THR A 390 14.52 -13.63 -6.76
C THR A 390 15.21 -13.58 -5.41
N PHE A 391 14.45 -13.80 -4.34
CA PHE A 391 14.88 -13.71 -2.94
C PHE A 391 15.93 -14.76 -2.55
N GLN A 392 16.04 -15.89 -3.27
CA GLN A 392 17.03 -16.95 -2.99
C GLN A 392 18.49 -16.52 -3.24
N ASN A 393 18.71 -15.34 -3.83
CA ASN A 393 20.05 -14.80 -4.13
C ASN A 393 20.52 -13.76 -3.09
N TYR A 394 19.94 -13.75 -1.90
CA TYR A 394 20.08 -12.68 -0.90
C TYR A 394 20.26 -13.23 0.54
N ASP A 395 20.76 -14.46 0.71
CA ASP A 395 20.87 -15.08 2.03
C ASP A 395 22.07 -14.58 2.87
N GLU A 396 23.16 -14.09 2.25
CA GLU A 396 24.20 -13.36 2.98
C GLU A 396 24.03 -11.82 2.87
N PRO A 397 24.31 -11.03 3.93
CA PRO A 397 24.19 -9.56 3.93
C PRO A 397 25.03 -8.83 2.87
N THR A 398 25.97 -9.51 2.22
CA THR A 398 26.83 -8.98 1.15
C THR A 398 26.30 -9.24 -0.26
N GLU A 399 25.25 -10.03 -0.43
CA GLU A 399 24.84 -10.56 -1.74
C GLU A 399 23.82 -9.69 -2.49
N GLY A 400 23.21 -8.70 -1.84
CA GLY A 400 22.39 -7.73 -2.55
C GLY A 400 21.77 -6.65 -1.66
N PRO A 401 21.12 -5.65 -2.29
CA PRO A 401 20.38 -4.61 -1.57
C PRO A 401 19.11 -5.17 -0.88
N ASP A 402 18.56 -4.40 0.05
CA ASP A 402 17.29 -4.72 0.69
C ASP A 402 16.13 -4.45 -0.28
N LEU A 403 15.51 -5.53 -0.81
CA LEU A 403 14.46 -5.40 -1.81
C LEU A 403 13.21 -4.67 -1.30
N VAL A 404 12.92 -4.68 0.01
CA VAL A 404 11.83 -3.89 0.59
C VAL A 404 12.18 -2.41 0.54
N TYR A 405 13.38 -2.04 0.97
CA TYR A 405 13.88 -0.67 0.90
C TYR A 405 13.90 -0.15 -0.55
N GLU A 406 14.55 -0.87 -1.48
CA GLU A 406 14.69 -0.46 -2.88
C GLU A 406 13.33 -0.29 -3.58
N THR A 407 12.39 -1.21 -3.33
CA THR A 407 11.04 -1.10 -3.90
C THR A 407 10.34 0.15 -3.37
N VAL A 408 10.43 0.43 -2.06
CA VAL A 408 9.80 1.61 -1.47
C VAL A 408 10.47 2.91 -1.92
N ASP A 409 11.79 2.95 -2.09
CA ASP A 409 12.47 4.14 -2.60
C ASP A 409 12.13 4.40 -4.07
N SER A 410 12.10 3.35 -4.90
CA SER A 410 11.64 3.42 -6.30
C SER A 410 10.19 3.90 -6.41
N LEU A 411 9.33 3.52 -5.46
CA LEU A 411 7.97 4.09 -5.37
C LEU A 411 7.98 5.55 -4.95
N ARG A 412 8.85 5.97 -4.01
CA ARG A 412 9.00 7.38 -3.63
C ARG A 412 9.64 8.25 -4.71
N GLU A 413 10.42 7.67 -5.62
CA GLU A 413 10.86 8.35 -6.85
C GLU A 413 9.70 8.62 -7.81
N GLN A 414 8.63 7.82 -7.76
CA GLN A 414 7.49 7.93 -8.69
C GLN A 414 6.27 8.62 -8.05
N ARG A 415 6.12 8.59 -6.72
CA ARG A 415 5.09 9.35 -6.02
C ARG A 415 5.54 9.66 -4.59
N VAL A 416 5.45 10.94 -4.21
CA VAL A 416 5.83 11.38 -2.85
C VAL A 416 5.02 10.64 -1.77
N GLY A 417 5.67 10.25 -0.69
CA GLY A 417 5.06 9.68 0.52
C GLY A 417 4.67 8.21 0.44
N MET A 418 5.07 7.48 -0.61
CA MET A 418 4.71 6.06 -0.76
C MET A 418 5.23 5.22 0.42
N VAL A 419 4.36 4.37 0.97
CA VAL A 419 4.54 3.71 2.28
C VAL A 419 4.85 4.74 3.36
N GLN A 420 3.84 5.54 3.69
CA GLN A 420 3.96 6.76 4.48
C GLN A 420 4.30 6.52 5.96
N GLY A 421 3.81 5.42 6.55
CA GLY A 421 3.96 5.14 7.96
C GLY A 421 4.99 4.05 8.26
N LYS A 422 5.82 4.24 9.30
CA LYS A 422 6.71 3.19 9.84
C LYS A 422 6.00 1.85 10.10
N PRO A 423 4.75 1.79 10.62
CA PRO A 423 4.03 0.52 10.77
C PRO A 423 3.77 -0.18 9.43
N GLN A 424 3.49 0.57 8.35
CA GLN A 424 3.32 0.02 7.00
C GLN A 424 4.62 -0.55 6.44
N PHE A 425 5.74 0.14 6.66
CA PHE A 425 7.06 -0.34 6.25
C PHE A 425 7.43 -1.64 6.98
N LEU A 426 7.29 -1.67 8.32
CA LEU A 426 7.52 -2.88 9.13
C LEU A 426 6.60 -4.04 8.73
N PHE A 427 5.33 -3.77 8.45
CA PHE A 427 4.36 -4.76 8.00
C PHE A 427 4.79 -5.44 6.70
N ILE A 428 5.41 -4.73 5.75
CA ILE A 428 5.92 -5.34 4.52
C ILE A 428 7.00 -6.38 4.84
N TYR A 429 7.96 -6.09 5.73
CA TYR A 429 8.94 -7.10 6.17
C TYR A 429 8.27 -8.29 6.86
N GLN A 430 7.26 -8.05 7.71
CA GLN A 430 6.55 -9.11 8.42
C GLN A 430 5.80 -10.05 7.45
N VAL A 431 5.06 -9.48 6.49
CA VAL A 431 4.35 -10.24 5.45
C VAL A 431 5.33 -11.00 4.57
N MET A 432 6.39 -10.36 4.07
CA MET A 432 7.35 -11.04 3.20
C MET A 432 8.16 -12.11 3.94
N ARG A 433 8.48 -11.90 5.22
CA ARG A 433 9.07 -12.94 6.10
C ARG A 433 8.14 -14.13 6.25
N LYS A 434 6.85 -13.89 6.53
CA LYS A 434 5.83 -14.95 6.65
C LYS A 434 5.69 -15.72 5.34
N LEU A 435 5.54 -15.03 4.21
CA LEU A 435 5.40 -15.69 2.90
C LEU A 435 6.65 -16.49 2.48
N TRP A 436 7.85 -16.02 2.85
CA TRP A 436 9.07 -16.82 2.68
C TRP A 436 9.02 -18.11 3.51
N GLN A 437 8.62 -18.00 4.78
CA GLN A 437 8.48 -19.14 5.69
C GLN A 437 7.38 -20.11 5.24
N ASP A 438 6.23 -19.63 4.77
CA ASP A 438 5.16 -20.46 4.22
C ASP A 438 5.60 -21.22 2.95
N LYS A 439 6.52 -20.65 2.16
CA LYS A 439 7.00 -21.22 0.89
C LYS A 439 8.19 -22.20 1.05
N TYR A 440 9.09 -21.93 2.00
CA TYR A 440 10.37 -22.64 2.12
C TYR A 440 10.66 -23.18 3.53
N GLY A 441 9.87 -22.79 4.53
CA GLY A 441 9.96 -23.32 5.88
C GLY A 441 9.46 -24.75 5.94
N VAL A 442 10.33 -25.64 6.41
CA VAL A 442 9.92 -26.96 6.89
C VAL A 442 9.11 -26.74 8.18
N ASP A 443 8.02 -27.47 8.37
CA ASP A 443 7.34 -27.46 9.68
C ASP A 443 8.27 -28.02 10.78
N ASP A 444 7.95 -27.75 12.06
CA ASP A 444 8.72 -28.31 13.19
C ASP A 444 8.70 -29.87 13.24
N GLU A 445 7.94 -30.53 12.35
CA GLU A 445 7.83 -31.99 12.22
C GLU A 445 8.65 -32.59 11.05
N GLY A 446 9.25 -31.76 10.20
CA GLY A 446 10.13 -32.21 9.11
C GLY A 446 9.47 -32.46 7.75
N ASN A 447 8.21 -32.05 7.55
CA ASN A 447 7.52 -32.16 6.26
C ASN A 447 7.79 -30.95 5.37
N GLU A 448 7.85 -31.18 4.05
CA GLU A 448 7.73 -30.10 3.08
C GLU A 448 6.36 -29.42 3.24
N PRO A 449 6.27 -28.08 3.24
CA PRO A 449 5.00 -27.39 3.33
C PRO A 449 4.12 -27.80 2.15
N ALA A 450 2.92 -28.32 2.44
CA ALA A 450 1.99 -28.77 1.41
C ALA A 450 1.67 -27.61 0.47
N ALA A 451 2.11 -27.72 -0.79
CA ALA A 451 1.90 -26.69 -1.79
C ALA A 451 0.40 -26.39 -1.94
N LYS A 452 -0.05 -25.25 -1.40
CA LYS A 452 -1.32 -24.63 -1.76
C LYS A 452 -1.22 -24.19 -3.21
N ARG A 453 -1.39 -25.14 -4.12
CA ARG A 453 -1.55 -24.91 -5.55
C ARG A 453 -2.79 -24.04 -5.70
N LEU A 454 -2.62 -22.76 -6.09
CA LEU A 454 -3.72 -22.03 -6.69
C LEU A 454 -4.20 -22.88 -7.86
N GLU A 455 -5.46 -23.32 -7.81
CA GLU A 455 -6.05 -24.09 -8.90
C GLU A 455 -6.30 -23.15 -10.08
N VAL A 456 -5.27 -22.97 -10.90
CA VAL A 456 -5.40 -22.43 -12.24
C VAL A 456 -6.21 -23.45 -13.04
N GLY A 457 -7.49 -23.14 -13.27
CA GLY A 457 -8.37 -23.96 -14.08
C GLY A 457 -7.81 -24.12 -15.50
N ASP A 458 -7.60 -25.36 -15.92
CA ASP A 458 -7.09 -25.69 -17.25
C ASP A 458 -8.20 -25.46 -18.30
N PRO A 459 -8.01 -24.58 -19.31
CA PRO A 459 -9.09 -24.16 -20.21
C PRO A 459 -9.46 -25.17 -21.31
N PHE A 460 -9.11 -26.46 -21.17
CA PHE A 460 -9.37 -27.50 -22.17
C PHE A 460 -10.00 -28.78 -21.59
N ILE A 461 -11.28 -28.69 -21.20
CA ILE A 461 -12.20 -29.85 -21.23
C ILE A 461 -13.43 -29.48 -22.06
N ASP A 462 -13.50 -30.09 -23.25
CA ASP A 462 -14.65 -30.06 -24.17
C ASP A 462 -15.66 -31.13 -23.72
N ASP A 463 -16.60 -30.76 -22.86
CA ASP A 463 -17.73 -31.60 -22.48
C ASP A 463 -18.89 -31.48 -23.49
N SER A 464 -18.63 -31.96 -24.71
CA SER A 464 -19.67 -32.25 -25.69
C SER A 464 -19.90 -33.75 -25.81
N LEU A 465 -21.06 -34.24 -25.34
CA LEU A 465 -21.95 -35.25 -25.97
C LEU A 465 -23.14 -35.63 -25.02
N PRO A 466 -24.27 -36.16 -25.55
CA PRO A 466 -25.57 -36.08 -24.86
C PRO A 466 -26.00 -37.35 -24.11
N ASP A 467 -26.87 -37.13 -23.12
CA ASP A 467 -27.42 -38.15 -22.23
C ASP A 467 -28.60 -38.94 -22.85
N PRO A 468 -28.53 -40.29 -22.98
CA PRO A 468 -29.57 -41.09 -23.62
C PRO A 468 -30.46 -41.88 -22.65
N LYS A 469 -31.71 -41.43 -22.55
CA LYS A 469 -32.93 -42.22 -22.24
C LYS A 469 -33.13 -42.74 -20.80
N GLN A 470 -34.12 -42.15 -20.14
CA GLN A 470 -35.26 -42.95 -19.64
C GLN A 470 -36.58 -42.41 -20.22
N SER A 471 -37.28 -43.26 -20.98
CA SER A 471 -38.71 -43.13 -21.25
C SER A 471 -39.46 -43.87 -20.13
N SER A 472 -40.74 -43.68 -19.80
CA SER A 472 -41.95 -43.11 -20.44
C SER A 472 -42.95 -42.81 -19.29
N THR A 473 -44.16 -42.24 -19.40
CA THR A 473 -45.27 -42.44 -20.37
C THR A 473 -46.38 -41.38 -20.16
N ASN A 474 -47.32 -41.32 -21.12
CA ASN A 474 -48.70 -40.77 -21.08
C ASN A 474 -48.93 -39.26 -21.33
N LEU A 475 -50.11 -38.82 -21.82
CA LEU A 475 -50.94 -39.19 -22.99
C LEU A 475 -52.12 -38.18 -23.09
N ALA A 476 -52.54 -37.78 -24.30
CA ALA A 476 -53.85 -37.14 -24.65
C ALA A 476 -54.22 -35.80 -23.95
N ILE A 477 -54.55 -34.69 -24.63
CA ILE A 477 -55.56 -34.40 -25.69
C ILE A 477 -57.01 -34.41 -25.19
N GLY A 478 -57.65 -33.23 -25.23
CA GLY A 478 -59.08 -32.96 -24.97
C GLY A 478 -59.35 -31.44 -25.03
N VAL A 479 -59.51 -30.82 -26.21
CA VAL A 479 -60.78 -30.63 -26.97
C VAL A 479 -61.74 -29.60 -26.34
N ALA A 480 -61.99 -28.47 -27.03
CA ALA A 480 -63.32 -28.08 -27.53
C ALA A 480 -63.35 -26.67 -28.19
N LYS A 481 -63.82 -26.64 -29.46
CA LYS A 481 -64.55 -25.57 -30.19
C LYS A 481 -64.07 -24.13 -30.15
#